data_AF-A0A9D7NTN5-F1
#
_entry.id   AF-A0A9D7NTN5-F1
#
_cell.length_a   1.000
_cell.length_b   1.000
_cell.length_c   1.000
_cell.angle_alpha   90.00
_cell.angle_beta   90.00
_cell.angle_gamma   90.00
#
_symmetry.space_group_name_H-M   'P 1'
#
loop_
_entity.id
_entity.type
_entity.pdbx_description
1 polymer ?
#
loop_
_entity_poly.entity_id
_entity_poly.type
_entity_poly.pdbx_seq_one_letter_code
_entity_poly.pdbx_strand_id
1 'polypeptide(L)'
;MRTCISAFLLFSCVAQFVTGQSRAPQLPPNEASEYINTVQQQTFKYFWDFAHPVSGLAPERNATPNVVTSGGSGFGIMAIVVGSYRGWISRTQAVDRMLKITRFLEKAERFHGAWSHWLDGSTGKAVPFSRYDDGGDLVETAYLINGLLVARSFFDQNTKAETELRTRINRLWETVEWDWYVHNGLLHWHWSANHGWKMNHPIGGYNECFITYILAMGSPTHPITRQVYDDTWKKKEADHFINGKDYLGYKLPLGFDWGGPLFFAHYSYLSLDPRWMEDEHTNYWTLNVNQTMINRAHCIERAPNSYGYSERNWGLTASDDHLFYGAHQPTEDNGTISPTAALSSFPYTPYYSYQAMIYFYRTQGNRLFGELGFYDAYNAKENWYSNQYLAIDQGPIVIMIENYRSELIWKMGAKVKEMQNALLKMGIKRPNYPTGFYMYTPEVKSGMVHLMKHADEGRYIADFYVVGAEPVSLSLTHNKTNQTQMLADKKVYSSGAQQIRFDADYGDYTLVLAQGNKEIKLLVGLR
;
A
#
# COMPACT_ATOMS: atom_id res chain seq x y z
N MET A 1 14.45 65.71 12.22
CA MET A 1 13.48 64.92 13.01
C MET A 1 12.72 64.04 12.02
N ARG A 2 12.86 62.70 12.13
CA ARG A 2 12.13 61.64 11.37
C ARG A 2 12.44 61.61 9.85
N THR A 3 12.63 60.48 9.15
CA THR A 3 12.34 59.06 9.41
C THR A 3 13.08 58.22 8.36
N CYS A 4 13.72 57.12 8.79
CA CYS A 4 14.11 56.02 7.91
C CYS A 4 12.87 55.20 7.50
N ILE A 5 12.79 54.80 6.22
CA ILE A 5 11.87 53.74 5.76
C ILE A 5 12.74 52.66 5.11
N SER A 6 12.76 51.49 5.75
CA SER A 6 13.41 50.27 5.28
C SER A 6 12.56 49.61 4.20
N ALA A 7 13.19 49.25 3.08
CA ALA A 7 12.59 48.42 2.04
C ALA A 7 12.76 46.93 2.40
N PHE A 8 11.64 46.22 2.60
CA PHE A 8 11.60 44.76 2.66
C PHE A 8 11.34 44.22 1.25
N LEU A 9 12.35 43.55 0.68
CA LEU A 9 12.24 42.74 -0.53
C LEU A 9 11.66 41.37 -0.16
N LEU A 10 10.38 41.16 -0.46
CA LEU A 10 9.73 39.85 -0.43
C LEU A 10 10.14 39.07 -1.69
N PHE A 11 10.94 38.02 -1.50
CA PHE A 11 11.19 36.99 -2.52
C PHE A 11 9.90 36.17 -2.72
N SER A 12 9.16 36.42 -3.79
CA SER A 12 8.11 35.52 -4.27
C SER A 12 8.76 34.37 -5.04
N CYS A 13 8.86 33.20 -4.41
CA CYS A 13 9.20 31.97 -5.12
C CYS A 13 7.98 31.55 -5.95
N VAL A 14 8.01 31.84 -7.25
CA VAL A 14 6.98 31.40 -8.20
C VAL A 14 7.15 29.89 -8.38
N ALA A 15 6.23 29.12 -7.78
CA ALA A 15 6.07 27.72 -8.09
C ALA A 15 5.70 27.59 -9.58
N GLN A 16 6.59 26.99 -10.37
CA GLN A 16 6.26 26.58 -11.73
C GLN A 16 5.15 25.53 -11.66
N PHE A 17 3.96 25.92 -12.12
CA PHE A 17 2.88 24.99 -12.43
C PHE A 17 3.32 24.07 -13.57
N VAL A 18 3.65 22.82 -13.25
CA VAL A 18 3.74 21.75 -14.25
C VAL A 18 2.32 21.44 -14.70
N THR A 19 1.91 22.06 -15.80
CA THR A 19 0.71 21.68 -16.54
C THR A 19 1.09 20.58 -17.52
N GLY A 20 0.39 19.45 -17.42
CA GLY A 20 0.65 18.22 -18.17
C GLY A 20 1.27 17.14 -17.28
N GLN A 21 0.45 16.21 -16.78
CA GLN A 21 0.96 14.92 -16.29
C GLN A 21 1.64 14.23 -17.48
N SER A 22 2.95 14.40 -17.62
CA SER A 22 3.74 13.68 -18.61
C SER A 22 3.66 12.20 -18.27
N ARG A 23 2.96 11.43 -19.11
CA ARG A 23 3.04 9.97 -19.11
C ARG A 23 4.51 9.56 -19.14
N ALA A 24 4.92 8.64 -18.27
CA ALA A 24 6.30 8.14 -18.29
C ALA A 24 6.65 7.65 -19.71
N PRO A 25 7.84 7.99 -20.26
CA PRO A 25 8.25 7.51 -21.56
C PRO A 25 8.19 5.98 -21.59
N GLN A 26 7.41 5.45 -22.52
CA GLN A 26 7.13 4.02 -22.59
C GLN A 26 8.21 3.37 -23.46
N LEU A 27 9.18 2.71 -22.82
CA LEU A 27 10.09 1.79 -23.52
C LEU A 27 9.27 0.60 -24.07
N PRO A 28 9.78 -0.12 -25.09
CA PRO A 28 9.18 -1.38 -25.49
C PRO A 28 9.02 -2.30 -24.26
N PRO A 29 7.87 -2.95 -24.07
CA PRO A 29 7.67 -3.80 -22.91
C PRO A 29 8.71 -4.93 -22.92
N ASN A 30 9.37 -5.15 -21.78
CA ASN A 30 10.11 -6.40 -21.54
C ASN A 30 9.16 -7.47 -21.00
N GLU A 31 9.61 -8.73 -20.97
CA GLU A 31 8.79 -9.88 -20.53
C GLU A 31 8.14 -9.63 -19.14
N ALA A 32 8.89 -9.07 -18.19
CA ALA A 32 8.35 -8.74 -16.87
C ALA A 32 7.23 -7.69 -16.95
N SER A 33 7.41 -6.65 -17.76
CA SER A 33 6.37 -5.65 -18.03
C SER A 33 5.11 -6.27 -18.62
N GLU A 34 5.22 -7.27 -19.50
CA GLU A 34 4.07 -7.91 -20.14
C GLU A 34 3.26 -8.72 -19.13
N TYR A 35 3.91 -9.56 -18.32
CA TYR A 35 3.23 -10.33 -17.26
C TYR A 35 2.60 -9.40 -16.22
N ILE A 36 3.35 -8.41 -15.73
CA ILE A 36 2.86 -7.46 -14.73
C ILE A 36 1.66 -6.68 -15.27
N ASN A 37 1.73 -6.20 -16.51
CA ASN A 37 0.62 -5.48 -17.13
C ASN A 37 -0.61 -6.38 -17.32
N THR A 38 -0.41 -7.64 -17.72
CA THR A 38 -1.49 -8.62 -17.86
C THR A 38 -2.20 -8.85 -16.53
N VAL A 39 -1.44 -9.12 -15.46
CA VAL A 39 -1.99 -9.34 -14.11
C VAL A 39 -2.74 -8.10 -13.64
N GLN A 40 -2.11 -6.91 -13.66
CA GLN A 40 -2.78 -5.69 -13.21
C GLN A 40 -4.04 -5.36 -14.01
N GLN A 41 -3.98 -5.42 -15.34
CA GLN A 41 -5.10 -5.06 -16.19
C GLN A 41 -6.26 -6.06 -16.06
N GLN A 42 -5.97 -7.35 -15.89
CA GLN A 42 -7.01 -8.35 -15.64
C GLN A 42 -7.63 -8.17 -14.26
N THR A 43 -6.83 -7.93 -13.22
CA THR A 43 -7.34 -7.67 -11.86
C THR A 43 -8.16 -6.38 -11.79
N PHE A 44 -7.78 -5.33 -12.53
CA PHE A 44 -8.54 -4.09 -12.65
C PHE A 44 -10.00 -4.31 -13.11
N LYS A 45 -10.26 -5.34 -13.93
CA LYS A 45 -11.62 -5.66 -14.40
C LYS A 45 -12.58 -5.97 -13.26
N TYR A 46 -12.10 -6.45 -12.10
CA TYR A 46 -12.93 -6.63 -10.91
C TYR A 46 -13.64 -5.32 -10.50
N PHE A 47 -12.94 -4.19 -10.58
CA PHE A 47 -13.45 -2.88 -10.18
C PHE A 47 -14.08 -2.09 -11.32
N TRP A 48 -13.93 -2.56 -12.56
CA TRP A 48 -14.43 -1.86 -13.74
C TRP A 48 -15.60 -2.57 -14.40
N ASP A 49 -15.39 -3.81 -14.85
CA ASP A 49 -16.34 -4.65 -15.56
C ASP A 49 -17.31 -5.33 -14.58
N PHE A 50 -16.79 -5.82 -13.45
CA PHE A 50 -17.56 -6.55 -12.44
C PHE A 50 -18.16 -5.64 -11.33
N ALA A 51 -17.92 -4.33 -11.39
CA ALA A 51 -18.50 -3.39 -10.43
C ALA A 51 -20.03 -3.40 -10.46
N HIS A 52 -20.65 -3.14 -9.30
CA HIS A 52 -22.11 -3.20 -9.18
C HIS A 52 -22.78 -2.20 -10.14
N PRO A 53 -23.79 -2.61 -10.95
CA PRO A 53 -24.30 -1.80 -12.05
C PRO A 53 -25.09 -0.56 -11.61
N VAL A 54 -25.56 -0.47 -10.37
CA VAL A 54 -26.28 0.71 -9.86
C VAL A 54 -25.34 1.69 -9.16
N SER A 55 -24.55 1.20 -8.19
CA SER A 55 -23.66 2.03 -7.37
C SER A 55 -22.32 2.32 -8.03
N GLY A 56 -21.83 1.41 -8.87
CA GLY A 56 -20.45 1.41 -9.36
C GLY A 56 -19.41 1.05 -8.30
N LEU A 57 -19.85 0.65 -7.10
CA LEU A 57 -19.00 0.17 -6.00
C LEU A 57 -18.55 -1.28 -6.26
N ALA A 58 -17.51 -1.69 -5.54
CA ALA A 58 -16.95 -3.03 -5.62
C ALA A 58 -17.83 -4.02 -4.83
N PRO A 59 -18.33 -5.10 -5.46
CA PRO A 59 -18.89 -6.22 -4.71
C PRO A 59 -17.87 -6.77 -3.71
N GLU A 60 -18.32 -7.24 -2.55
CA GLU A 60 -17.47 -7.93 -1.56
C GLU A 60 -16.75 -9.12 -2.22
N ARG A 61 -17.56 -9.96 -2.86
CA ARG A 61 -17.13 -11.16 -3.56
C ARG A 61 -18.00 -11.44 -4.78
N ASN A 62 -17.50 -12.24 -5.70
CA ASN A 62 -18.24 -12.60 -6.90
C ASN A 62 -19.47 -13.49 -6.66
N ALA A 63 -19.51 -14.30 -5.60
CA ALA A 63 -20.71 -15.09 -5.27
C ALA A 63 -21.91 -14.26 -4.79
N THR A 64 -21.69 -13.05 -4.24
CA THR A 64 -22.76 -12.17 -3.72
C THR A 64 -22.65 -10.77 -4.32
N PRO A 65 -22.86 -10.63 -5.64
CA PRO A 65 -22.50 -9.42 -6.36
C PRO A 65 -23.31 -8.17 -5.99
N ASN A 66 -24.47 -8.34 -5.34
CA ASN A 66 -25.30 -7.21 -4.87
C ASN A 66 -24.85 -6.68 -3.49
N VAL A 67 -24.02 -7.41 -2.74
CA VAL A 67 -23.41 -6.89 -1.51
C VAL A 67 -22.10 -6.21 -1.89
N VAL A 68 -22.03 -4.90 -1.69
CA VAL A 68 -20.83 -4.10 -1.95
C VAL A 68 -20.14 -3.75 -0.65
N THR A 69 -18.81 -3.75 -0.65
CA THR A 69 -17.97 -3.41 0.51
C THR A 69 -17.49 -1.97 0.44
N SER A 70 -17.55 -1.21 1.54
CA SER A 70 -17.04 0.16 1.57
C SER A 70 -15.51 0.20 1.43
N GLY A 71 -14.75 -0.57 2.22
CA GLY A 71 -13.29 -0.50 2.20
C GLY A 71 -12.70 -1.06 0.92
N GLY A 72 -13.20 -2.21 0.46
CA GLY A 72 -12.84 -2.77 -0.85
C GLY A 72 -13.20 -1.84 -2.01
N SER A 73 -14.26 -1.03 -1.89
CA SER A 73 -14.57 0.02 -2.86
C SER A 73 -13.60 1.19 -2.79
N GLY A 74 -13.06 1.52 -1.62
CA GLY A 74 -11.94 2.45 -1.47
C GLY A 74 -10.73 2.03 -2.29
N PHE A 75 -10.39 0.74 -2.24
CA PHE A 75 -9.33 0.17 -3.07
C PHE A 75 -9.71 0.23 -4.56
N GLY A 76 -10.94 -0.12 -4.91
CA GLY A 76 -11.45 -0.03 -6.28
C GLY A 76 -11.38 1.39 -6.87
N ILE A 77 -11.61 2.42 -6.07
CA ILE A 77 -11.45 3.83 -6.47
C ILE A 77 -9.98 4.14 -6.81
N MET A 78 -9.03 3.68 -6.01
CA MET A 78 -7.61 3.82 -6.33
C MET A 78 -7.25 3.03 -7.60
N ALA A 79 -7.83 1.83 -7.79
CA ALA A 79 -7.66 1.06 -9.02
C ALA A 79 -8.22 1.77 -10.27
N ILE A 80 -9.31 2.54 -10.14
CA ILE A 80 -9.83 3.42 -11.22
C ILE A 80 -8.82 4.54 -11.56
N VAL A 81 -8.15 5.12 -10.55
CA VAL A 81 -7.05 6.07 -10.78
C VAL A 81 -5.91 5.40 -11.56
N VAL A 82 -5.51 4.18 -11.17
CA VAL A 82 -4.50 3.40 -11.91
C VAL A 82 -4.94 3.15 -13.35
N GLY A 83 -6.17 2.68 -13.57
CA GLY A 83 -6.70 2.40 -14.91
C GLY A 83 -6.76 3.64 -15.81
N SER A 84 -7.10 4.80 -15.24
CA SER A 84 -7.05 6.08 -15.96
C SER A 84 -5.62 6.51 -16.28
N TYR A 85 -4.67 6.32 -15.35
CA TYR A 85 -3.26 6.70 -15.56
C TYR A 85 -2.57 5.80 -16.59
N ARG A 86 -2.87 4.49 -16.56
CA ARG A 86 -2.36 3.50 -17.52
C ARG A 86 -3.06 3.54 -18.88
N GLY A 87 -4.18 4.26 -18.99
CA GLY A 87 -4.95 4.40 -20.22
C GLY A 87 -5.76 3.15 -20.58
N TRP A 88 -6.06 2.26 -19.62
CA TRP A 88 -7.01 1.16 -19.82
C TRP A 88 -8.44 1.68 -19.97
N ILE A 89 -8.72 2.81 -19.33
CA ILE A 89 -9.94 3.60 -19.48
C ILE A 89 -9.56 5.06 -19.72
N SER A 90 -10.41 5.81 -20.41
CA SER A 90 -10.22 7.25 -20.54
C SER A 90 -10.46 7.96 -19.20
N ARG A 91 -9.83 9.12 -19.02
CA ARG A 91 -10.06 9.96 -17.85
C ARG A 91 -11.52 10.39 -17.70
N THR A 92 -12.21 10.65 -18.82
CA THR A 92 -13.65 10.96 -18.81
C THR A 92 -14.47 9.80 -18.28
N GLN A 93 -14.25 8.58 -18.78
CA GLN A 93 -14.93 7.38 -18.25
C GLN A 93 -14.66 7.19 -16.76
N ALA A 94 -13.41 7.41 -16.32
CA ALA A 94 -13.06 7.33 -14.91
C ALA A 94 -13.85 8.36 -14.07
N VAL A 95 -13.88 9.63 -14.49
CA VAL A 95 -14.64 10.69 -13.79
C VAL A 95 -16.14 10.38 -13.76
N ASP A 96 -16.72 9.87 -14.85
CA ASP A 96 -18.13 9.49 -14.90
C ASP A 96 -18.45 8.35 -13.91
N ARG A 97 -17.57 7.34 -13.82
CA ARG A 97 -17.68 6.28 -12.81
C ARG A 97 -17.56 6.83 -11.40
N MET A 98 -16.60 7.73 -11.15
CA MET A 98 -16.40 8.34 -9.85
C MET A 98 -17.58 9.23 -9.41
N LEU A 99 -18.22 9.94 -10.35
CA LEU A 99 -19.44 10.70 -10.09
C LEU A 99 -20.62 9.78 -9.76
N LYS A 100 -20.75 8.64 -10.44
CA LYS A 100 -21.76 7.61 -10.10
C LYS A 100 -21.56 7.09 -8.67
N ILE A 101 -20.33 6.72 -8.31
CA ILE A 101 -19.96 6.24 -6.97
C ILE A 101 -20.29 7.30 -5.91
N THR A 102 -19.80 8.53 -6.07
CA THR A 102 -20.02 9.58 -5.07
C THR A 102 -21.49 9.96 -4.90
N ARG A 103 -22.27 10.01 -5.99
CA ARG A 103 -23.72 10.25 -5.93
C ARG A 103 -24.49 9.11 -5.26
N PHE A 104 -24.01 7.87 -5.34
CA PHE A 104 -24.58 6.76 -4.61
C PHE A 104 -24.25 6.87 -3.11
N LEU A 105 -22.98 7.10 -2.77
CA LEU A 105 -22.50 7.20 -1.38
C LEU A 105 -23.15 8.35 -0.59
N GLU A 106 -23.50 9.46 -1.26
CA GLU A 106 -24.26 10.57 -0.66
C GLU A 106 -25.68 10.18 -0.22
N LYS A 107 -26.24 9.12 -0.80
CA LYS A 107 -27.59 8.62 -0.53
C LYS A 107 -27.59 7.34 0.31
N ALA A 108 -26.48 6.64 0.34
CA ALA A 108 -26.30 5.44 1.13
C ALA A 108 -26.48 5.76 2.63
N GLU A 109 -26.94 4.76 3.37
CA GLU A 109 -27.10 4.82 4.82
C GLU A 109 -25.75 5.09 5.48
N ARG A 110 -25.75 6.00 6.46
CA ARG A 110 -24.58 6.44 7.20
C ARG A 110 -24.91 6.58 8.68
N PHE A 111 -23.91 6.33 9.51
CA PHE A 111 -24.02 6.31 10.97
C PHE A 111 -22.99 7.28 11.53
N HIS A 112 -23.42 8.48 11.92
CA HIS A 112 -22.52 9.58 12.26
C HIS A 112 -21.48 9.83 11.15
N GLY A 113 -21.96 9.81 9.91
CA GLY A 113 -21.14 9.96 8.71
C GLY A 113 -20.28 8.76 8.32
N ALA A 114 -20.09 7.74 9.15
CA ALA A 114 -19.43 6.51 8.70
C ALA A 114 -20.39 5.66 7.85
N TRP A 115 -19.86 4.88 6.91
CA TRP A 115 -20.61 3.84 6.22
C TRP A 115 -20.49 2.51 6.98
N SER A 116 -21.44 1.60 6.78
CA SER A 116 -21.31 0.21 7.21
C SER A 116 -20.29 -0.53 6.34
N HIS A 117 -19.72 -1.61 6.87
CA HIS A 117 -18.82 -2.51 6.14
C HIS A 117 -19.44 -2.95 4.81
N TRP A 118 -20.67 -3.47 4.87
CA TRP A 118 -21.43 -3.89 3.70
C TRP A 118 -22.66 -3.02 3.47
N LEU A 119 -22.91 -2.75 2.19
CA LEU A 119 -24.10 -2.06 1.70
C LEU A 119 -24.80 -2.93 0.65
N ASP A 120 -26.11 -2.83 0.57
CA ASP A 120 -26.84 -3.28 -0.61
C ASP A 120 -26.47 -2.34 -1.78
N GLY A 121 -25.87 -2.89 -2.83
CA GLY A 121 -25.36 -2.11 -3.96
C GLY A 121 -26.44 -1.44 -4.79
N SER A 122 -27.71 -1.85 -4.66
CA SER A 122 -28.85 -1.28 -5.36
C SER A 122 -29.52 -0.16 -4.56
N THR A 123 -29.63 -0.32 -3.24
CA THR A 123 -30.38 0.63 -2.38
C THR A 123 -29.50 1.51 -1.51
N GLY A 124 -28.25 1.12 -1.26
CA GLY A 124 -27.34 1.79 -0.34
C GLY A 124 -27.69 1.60 1.12
N LYS A 125 -28.49 0.58 1.47
CA LYS A 125 -28.81 0.27 2.88
C LYS A 125 -27.71 -0.57 3.50
N ALA A 126 -27.49 -0.43 4.80
CA ALA A 126 -26.55 -1.28 5.53
C ALA A 126 -26.99 -2.75 5.45
N VAL A 127 -26.03 -3.62 5.16
CA VAL A 127 -26.18 -5.08 5.28
C VAL A 127 -25.35 -5.49 6.50
N PRO A 128 -25.95 -6.06 7.56
CA PRO A 128 -25.20 -6.44 8.76
C PRO A 128 -24.09 -7.44 8.43
N PHE A 129 -22.87 -7.14 8.86
CA PHE A 129 -21.72 -8.05 8.73
C PHE A 129 -21.79 -9.18 9.78
N SER A 130 -22.31 -8.85 10.96
CA SER A 130 -22.59 -9.80 12.03
C SER A 130 -23.81 -9.36 12.85
N ARG A 131 -24.18 -10.14 13.87
CA ARG A 131 -25.38 -9.87 14.71
C ARG A 131 -25.42 -8.47 15.33
N TYR A 132 -24.27 -7.91 15.71
CA TYR A 132 -24.19 -6.59 16.37
C TYR A 132 -23.45 -5.55 15.54
N ASP A 133 -23.05 -5.91 14.33
CA ASP A 133 -22.37 -5.05 13.38
C ASP A 133 -23.31 -4.75 12.22
N ASP A 134 -24.28 -3.88 12.50
CA ASP A 134 -25.35 -3.40 11.61
C ASP A 134 -25.33 -1.87 11.47
N GLY A 135 -24.20 -1.25 11.82
CA GLY A 135 -24.03 0.20 11.91
C GLY A 135 -22.81 0.69 11.13
N GLY A 136 -22.17 1.74 11.62
CA GLY A 136 -20.97 2.28 10.99
C GLY A 136 -19.72 1.49 11.35
N ASP A 137 -18.91 1.22 10.34
CA ASP A 137 -17.57 0.66 10.44
C ASP A 137 -16.56 1.77 10.09
N LEU A 138 -15.79 2.20 11.08
CA LEU A 138 -14.85 3.31 10.94
C LEU A 138 -13.60 2.93 10.14
N VAL A 139 -13.16 1.68 10.20
CA VAL A 139 -11.97 1.19 9.48
C VAL A 139 -12.28 1.08 8.00
N GLU A 140 -13.41 0.48 7.65
CA GLU A 140 -13.87 0.38 6.28
C GLU A 140 -14.18 1.76 5.69
N THR A 141 -14.75 2.66 6.50
CA THR A 141 -14.92 4.08 6.14
C THR A 141 -13.57 4.75 5.87
N ALA A 142 -12.52 4.46 6.65
CA ALA A 142 -11.19 5.00 6.44
C ALA A 142 -10.59 4.53 5.11
N TYR A 143 -10.71 3.26 4.74
CA TYR A 143 -10.28 2.76 3.44
C TYR A 143 -11.03 3.43 2.28
N LEU A 144 -12.35 3.59 2.40
CA LEU A 144 -13.19 4.27 1.41
C LEU A 144 -12.77 5.73 1.22
N ILE A 145 -12.68 6.48 2.32
CA ILE A 145 -12.28 7.89 2.31
C ILE A 145 -10.87 8.05 1.76
N ASN A 146 -9.94 7.17 2.13
CA ASN A 146 -8.58 7.20 1.59
C ASN A 146 -8.60 7.14 0.05
N GLY A 147 -9.36 6.20 -0.52
CA GLY A 147 -9.55 6.09 -1.96
C GLY A 147 -10.14 7.37 -2.58
N LEU A 148 -11.17 7.94 -1.96
CA LEU A 148 -11.80 9.18 -2.42
C LEU A 148 -10.81 10.37 -2.40
N LEU A 149 -10.01 10.54 -1.34
CA LEU A 149 -9.04 11.63 -1.24
C LEU A 149 -7.88 11.48 -2.22
N VAL A 150 -7.46 10.24 -2.52
CA VAL A 150 -6.53 9.92 -3.61
C VAL A 150 -7.14 10.35 -4.96
N ALA A 151 -8.38 9.96 -5.23
CA ALA A 151 -9.07 10.34 -6.47
C ALA A 151 -9.22 11.87 -6.59
N ARG A 152 -9.57 12.57 -5.50
CA ARG A 152 -9.62 14.04 -5.46
C ARG A 152 -8.29 14.68 -5.86
N SER A 153 -7.17 14.07 -5.47
CA SER A 153 -5.83 14.55 -5.76
C SER A 153 -5.37 14.26 -7.20
N PHE A 154 -5.92 13.22 -7.82
CA PHE A 154 -5.63 12.84 -9.20
C PHE A 154 -6.52 13.54 -10.24
N PHE A 155 -7.81 13.70 -9.92
CA PHE A 155 -8.81 14.38 -10.76
C PHE A 155 -8.82 15.89 -10.49
N ASP A 156 -7.73 16.57 -10.87
CA ASP A 156 -7.42 17.97 -10.58
C ASP A 156 -7.63 18.95 -11.74
N GLN A 157 -8.21 18.53 -12.88
CA GLN A 157 -8.45 19.43 -14.01
C GLN A 157 -9.55 20.44 -13.71
N ASN A 158 -9.46 21.61 -14.36
CA ASN A 158 -10.45 22.67 -14.29
C ASN A 158 -11.63 22.43 -15.25
N THR A 159 -12.26 21.26 -15.16
CA THR A 159 -13.49 20.92 -15.88
C THR A 159 -14.68 20.95 -14.92
N LYS A 160 -15.90 21.13 -15.45
CA LYS A 160 -17.12 21.09 -14.63
C LYS A 160 -17.27 19.76 -13.88
N ALA A 161 -17.02 18.64 -14.57
CA ALA A 161 -17.16 17.29 -14.02
C ALA A 161 -16.14 16.99 -12.91
N GLU A 162 -14.86 17.33 -13.10
CA GLU A 162 -13.86 17.11 -12.05
C GLU A 162 -14.01 18.09 -10.87
N THR A 163 -14.48 19.31 -11.14
CA THR A 163 -14.84 20.25 -10.06
C THR A 163 -16.00 19.71 -9.23
N GLU A 164 -17.06 19.21 -9.87
CA GLU A 164 -18.18 18.55 -9.18
C GLU A 164 -17.67 17.37 -8.35
N LEU A 165 -16.85 16.50 -8.94
CA LEU A 165 -16.30 15.32 -8.26
C LEU A 165 -15.53 15.72 -6.99
N ARG A 166 -14.60 16.68 -7.08
CA ARG A 166 -13.82 17.14 -5.92
C ARG A 166 -14.72 17.75 -4.84
N THR A 167 -15.74 18.52 -5.21
CA THR A 167 -16.70 19.09 -4.25
C THR A 167 -17.48 18.01 -3.51
N ARG A 168 -17.95 16.97 -4.21
CA ARG A 168 -18.66 15.84 -3.60
C ARG A 168 -17.78 15.05 -2.66
N ILE A 169 -16.54 14.77 -3.06
CA ILE A 169 -15.56 14.08 -2.21
C ILE A 169 -15.32 14.87 -0.93
N ASN A 170 -15.10 16.19 -1.02
CA ASN A 170 -14.90 17.03 0.17
C ASN A 170 -16.11 16.94 1.11
N ARG A 171 -17.33 17.03 0.59
CA ARG A 171 -18.54 16.90 1.42
C ARG A 171 -18.64 15.54 2.11
N LEU A 172 -18.37 14.45 1.39
CA LEU A 172 -18.39 13.10 1.95
C LEU A 172 -17.36 12.95 3.08
N TRP A 173 -16.14 13.42 2.85
CA TRP A 173 -15.04 13.42 3.81
C TRP A 173 -15.34 14.26 5.07
N GLU A 174 -15.74 15.51 4.89
CA GLU A 174 -15.96 16.48 5.97
C GLU A 174 -17.17 16.14 6.86
N THR A 175 -18.01 15.20 6.43
CA THR A 175 -19.19 14.76 7.19
C THR A 175 -18.99 13.46 7.95
N VAL A 176 -17.79 12.85 7.91
CA VAL A 176 -17.47 11.70 8.78
C VAL A 176 -17.13 12.23 10.17
N GLU A 177 -17.91 11.85 11.18
CA GLU A 177 -17.74 12.28 12.57
C GLU A 177 -16.74 11.37 13.31
N TRP A 178 -15.44 11.47 13.00
CA TRP A 178 -14.43 10.59 13.61
C TRP A 178 -14.36 10.70 15.14
N ASP A 179 -14.64 11.89 15.67
CA ASP A 179 -14.71 12.18 17.09
C ASP A 179 -15.91 11.51 17.79
N TRP A 180 -17.02 11.27 17.08
CA TRP A 180 -18.14 10.47 17.59
C TRP A 180 -17.70 9.04 17.96
N TYR A 181 -16.80 8.46 17.16
CA TYR A 181 -16.26 7.12 17.37
C TYR A 181 -15.27 7.02 18.53
N VAL A 182 -15.05 8.11 19.27
CA VAL A 182 -14.32 8.10 20.53
C VAL A 182 -15.28 7.80 21.68
N HIS A 183 -15.25 6.57 22.17
CA HIS A 183 -16.03 6.12 23.32
C HIS A 183 -15.10 5.78 24.49
N ASN A 184 -15.42 6.26 25.69
CA ASN A 184 -14.57 6.08 26.89
C ASN A 184 -13.10 6.49 26.68
N GLY A 185 -12.86 7.53 25.87
CA GLY A 185 -11.53 8.05 25.56
C GLY A 185 -10.75 7.25 24.50
N LEU A 186 -11.32 6.18 23.94
CA LEU A 186 -10.67 5.32 22.95
C LEU A 186 -11.39 5.38 21.59
N LEU A 187 -10.64 5.29 20.49
CA LEU A 187 -11.23 5.20 19.16
C LEU A 187 -11.76 3.78 18.90
N HIS A 188 -13.04 3.67 18.59
CA HIS A 188 -13.71 2.39 18.38
C HIS A 188 -13.98 2.12 16.90
N TRP A 189 -13.94 0.83 16.55
CA TRP A 189 -14.17 0.36 15.19
C TRP A 189 -15.64 0.51 14.77
N HIS A 190 -16.58 0.20 15.66
CA HIS A 190 -18.00 0.10 15.29
C HIS A 190 -18.90 0.94 16.19
N TRP A 191 -19.99 1.45 15.62
CA TRP A 191 -21.13 2.00 16.36
C TRP A 191 -22.43 1.65 15.64
N SER A 192 -23.47 1.28 16.40
CA SER A 192 -24.79 0.92 15.86
C SER A 192 -25.90 1.76 16.47
N ALA A 193 -26.87 2.18 15.64
CA ALA A 193 -28.08 2.84 16.12
C ALA A 193 -28.97 1.90 16.96
N ASN A 194 -28.92 0.59 16.70
CA ASN A 194 -29.72 -0.43 17.39
C ASN A 194 -29.01 -0.99 18.62
N HIS A 195 -27.68 -0.96 18.64
CA HIS A 195 -26.86 -1.66 19.64
C HIS A 195 -25.82 -0.78 20.35
N GLY A 196 -25.71 0.50 19.99
CA GLY A 196 -24.72 1.42 20.54
C GLY A 196 -23.31 0.87 20.36
N TRP A 197 -22.55 0.83 21.45
CA TRP A 197 -21.15 0.39 21.50
C TRP A 197 -20.98 -1.11 21.77
N LYS A 198 -22.00 -1.95 21.53
CA LYS A 198 -21.99 -3.36 21.96
C LYS A 198 -20.87 -4.20 21.35
N MET A 199 -20.40 -3.86 20.14
CA MET A 199 -19.20 -4.49 19.55
C MET A 199 -17.95 -4.25 20.40
N ASN A 200 -17.88 -3.11 21.11
CA ASN A 200 -16.85 -2.76 22.10
C ASN A 200 -15.43 -3.11 21.65
N HIS A 201 -15.05 -2.64 20.45
CA HIS A 201 -13.79 -2.97 19.80
C HIS A 201 -12.94 -1.71 19.58
N PRO A 202 -12.12 -1.29 20.57
CA PRO A 202 -11.11 -0.26 20.39
C PRO A 202 -10.04 -0.68 19.37
N ILE A 203 -9.59 0.25 18.53
CA ILE A 203 -8.66 -0.03 17.43
C ILE A 203 -7.20 0.03 17.92
N GLY A 204 -6.75 -0.98 18.65
CA GLY A 204 -5.37 -1.08 19.14
C GLY A 204 -4.37 -1.42 18.03
N GLY A 205 -3.17 -0.83 18.09
CA GLY A 205 -2.09 -1.13 17.16
C GLY A 205 -1.17 -2.25 17.66
N TYR A 206 -0.30 -2.81 16.81
CA TYR A 206 -0.11 -2.49 15.39
C TYR A 206 -0.80 -3.55 14.51
N ASN A 207 -1.66 -3.08 13.60
CA ASN A 207 -2.41 -3.89 12.64
C ASN A 207 -2.71 -3.09 11.34
N GLU A 208 -3.65 -3.52 10.52
CA GLU A 208 -4.05 -2.90 9.25
C GLU A 208 -4.66 -1.49 9.37
N CYS A 209 -5.11 -1.08 10.56
CA CYS A 209 -6.03 0.04 10.75
C CYS A 209 -5.34 1.41 10.86
N PHE A 210 -4.04 1.51 10.56
CA PHE A 210 -3.27 2.73 10.81
C PHE A 210 -3.79 3.98 10.08
N ILE A 211 -4.26 3.83 8.84
CA ILE A 211 -4.86 4.91 8.03
C ILE A 211 -6.11 5.51 8.70
N THR A 212 -6.84 4.74 9.50
CA THR A 212 -7.99 5.22 10.29
C THR A 212 -7.55 6.34 11.23
N TYR A 213 -6.40 6.20 11.89
CA TYR A 213 -5.86 7.25 12.76
C TYR A 213 -5.32 8.46 11.99
N ILE A 214 -4.68 8.24 10.83
CA ILE A 214 -4.26 9.34 9.96
C ILE A 214 -5.48 10.19 9.58
N LEU A 215 -6.57 9.56 9.13
CA LEU A 215 -7.76 10.26 8.69
C LEU A 215 -8.51 10.88 9.88
N ALA A 216 -8.69 10.15 10.97
CA ALA A 216 -9.32 10.67 12.18
C ALA A 216 -8.62 11.92 12.73
N MET A 217 -7.28 12.01 12.69
CA MET A 217 -6.56 13.24 13.09
C MET A 217 -6.43 14.30 11.99
N GLY A 218 -6.55 13.88 10.74
CA GLY A 218 -6.51 14.73 9.55
C GLY A 218 -7.84 15.45 9.29
N SER A 219 -8.94 14.98 9.85
CA SER A 219 -10.27 15.58 9.67
C SER A 219 -10.29 17.07 10.03
N PRO A 220 -10.79 17.94 9.13
CA PRO A 220 -10.88 19.38 9.40
C PRO A 220 -12.11 19.75 10.24
N THR A 221 -13.10 18.86 10.35
CA THR A 221 -14.41 19.11 10.99
C THR A 221 -14.61 18.30 12.27
N HIS A 222 -14.14 17.05 12.26
CA HIS A 222 -14.34 16.08 13.33
C HIS A 222 -13.04 15.38 13.73
N PRO A 223 -11.97 16.09 14.11
CA PRO A 223 -10.70 15.46 14.45
C PRO A 223 -10.71 14.79 15.83
N ILE A 224 -10.07 13.64 15.95
CA ILE A 224 -9.67 13.10 17.26
C ILE A 224 -8.45 13.87 17.81
N THR A 225 -8.19 13.73 19.11
CA THR A 225 -7.00 14.31 19.75
C THR A 225 -5.80 13.37 19.64
N ARG A 226 -4.60 13.94 19.81
CA ARG A 226 -3.36 13.15 19.91
C ARG A 226 -3.41 12.14 21.06
N GLN A 227 -4.03 12.52 22.18
CA GLN A 227 -4.19 11.66 23.35
C GLN A 227 -4.99 10.39 23.01
N VAL A 228 -6.08 10.50 22.24
CA VAL A 228 -6.87 9.32 21.80
C VAL A 228 -6.01 8.36 20.96
N TYR A 229 -5.17 8.89 20.07
CA TYR A 229 -4.24 8.07 19.30
C TYR A 229 -3.23 7.36 20.21
N ASP A 230 -2.56 8.08 21.12
CA ASP A 230 -1.58 7.46 22.00
C ASP A 230 -2.24 6.43 22.96
N ASP A 231 -3.43 6.73 23.49
CA ASP A 231 -4.16 5.86 24.44
C ASP A 231 -4.86 4.66 23.80
N THR A 232 -5.15 4.72 22.50
CA THR A 232 -5.81 3.59 21.80
C THR A 232 -4.80 2.81 20.97
N TRP A 233 -4.10 3.47 20.04
CA TRP A 233 -3.20 2.81 19.11
C TRP A 233 -1.92 2.32 19.77
N LYS A 234 -1.29 3.16 20.61
CA LYS A 234 0.04 2.90 21.18
C LYS A 234 0.02 2.26 22.58
N LYS A 235 -1.15 2.10 23.19
CA LYS A 235 -1.22 1.66 24.59
C LYS A 235 -0.47 0.35 24.76
N LYS A 236 0.39 0.30 25.77
CA LYS A 236 1.18 -0.90 26.14
C LYS A 236 0.31 -2.13 26.45
N GLU A 237 -0.99 -1.92 26.70
CA GLU A 237 -2.02 -2.93 26.94
C GLU A 237 -2.75 -3.40 25.66
N ALA A 238 -2.52 -2.79 24.50
CA ALA A 238 -2.72 -3.50 23.24
C ALA A 238 -1.56 -4.50 23.18
N ASP A 239 -1.81 -5.75 23.60
CA ASP A 239 -0.81 -6.79 23.93
C ASP A 239 0.30 -7.05 22.88
N HIS A 240 0.22 -6.40 21.72
CA HIS A 240 1.07 -6.59 20.55
C HIS A 240 1.55 -5.29 19.88
N PHE A 241 1.36 -4.08 20.45
CA PHE A 241 1.87 -2.86 19.79
C PHE A 241 3.39 -2.89 19.65
N ILE A 242 4.12 -3.03 20.78
CA ILE A 242 5.57 -3.17 20.80
C ILE A 242 5.95 -4.65 20.71
N ASN A 243 6.81 -4.99 19.75
CA ASN A 243 7.35 -6.33 19.59
C ASN A 243 8.86 -6.37 19.91
N GLY A 244 9.67 -5.89 18.96
CA GLY A 244 11.12 -5.78 19.08
C GLY A 244 11.91 -7.08 18.89
N LYS A 245 11.24 -8.23 18.66
CA LYS A 245 11.87 -9.55 18.51
C LYS A 245 12.43 -9.76 17.10
N ASP A 246 13.25 -10.80 16.98
CA ASP A 246 13.81 -11.30 15.72
C ASP A 246 13.08 -12.57 15.29
N TYR A 247 12.74 -12.66 14.00
CA TYR A 247 12.16 -13.85 13.39
C TYR A 247 12.94 -14.18 12.13
N LEU A 248 13.68 -15.30 12.17
CA LEU A 248 14.48 -15.79 11.04
C LEU A 248 15.50 -14.75 10.53
N GLY A 249 16.08 -13.95 11.43
CA GLY A 249 17.07 -12.91 11.12
C GLY A 249 16.48 -11.55 10.74
N TYR A 250 15.16 -11.38 10.81
CA TYR A 250 14.48 -10.11 10.57
C TYR A 250 13.88 -9.57 11.86
N LYS A 251 14.28 -8.35 12.24
CA LYS A 251 13.76 -7.66 13.41
C LYS A 251 12.41 -7.01 13.11
N LEU A 252 11.41 -7.26 13.96
CA LEU A 252 10.09 -6.65 13.85
C LEU A 252 9.84 -5.73 15.06
N PRO A 253 9.88 -4.40 14.91
CA PRO A 253 9.76 -3.47 16.05
C PRO A 253 8.34 -3.38 16.61
N LEU A 254 7.31 -3.49 15.76
CA LEU A 254 5.89 -3.35 16.13
C LEU A 254 5.08 -4.57 15.69
N GLY A 255 3.92 -4.78 16.32
CA GLY A 255 2.91 -5.74 15.87
C GLY A 255 3.02 -7.14 16.48
N PHE A 256 2.14 -8.03 16.02
CA PHE A 256 2.06 -9.40 16.52
C PHE A 256 3.36 -10.18 16.36
N ASP A 257 3.52 -11.24 17.16
CA ASP A 257 4.60 -12.20 16.93
C ASP A 257 4.51 -12.74 15.49
N TRP A 258 5.65 -12.79 14.80
CA TRP A 258 5.72 -13.13 13.36
C TRP A 258 5.00 -12.16 12.41
N GLY A 259 4.50 -11.02 12.92
CA GLY A 259 4.00 -9.88 12.14
C GLY A 259 2.53 -9.91 11.77
N GLY A 260 1.83 -11.03 11.93
CA GLY A 260 0.43 -11.13 11.52
C GLY A 260 0.23 -11.49 10.04
N PRO A 261 -1.01 -11.49 9.54
CA PRO A 261 -1.32 -11.64 8.12
C PRO A 261 -0.69 -10.52 7.29
N LEU A 262 -0.22 -10.83 6.07
CA LEU A 262 0.63 -9.89 5.34
C LEU A 262 -0.10 -8.61 4.88
N PHE A 263 -1.44 -8.62 4.80
CA PHE A 263 -2.21 -7.43 4.46
C PHE A 263 -2.05 -6.25 5.44
N PHE A 264 -1.55 -6.50 6.65
CA PHE A 264 -1.17 -5.44 7.60
C PHE A 264 -0.07 -4.51 7.03
N ALA A 265 0.79 -5.03 6.15
CA ALA A 265 1.79 -4.24 5.42
C ALA A 265 1.23 -3.57 4.16
N HIS A 266 -0.07 -3.73 3.85
CA HIS A 266 -0.66 -3.28 2.58
C HIS A 266 -1.72 -2.19 2.78
N TYR A 267 -2.81 -2.46 3.49
CA TYR A 267 -4.05 -1.65 3.37
C TYR A 267 -3.87 -0.18 3.76
N SER A 268 -3.18 0.09 4.87
CA SER A 268 -2.86 1.46 5.27
C SER A 268 -1.80 2.14 4.39
N TYR A 269 -0.98 1.35 3.69
CA TYR A 269 0.16 1.82 2.90
C TYR A 269 -0.12 1.88 1.41
N LEU A 270 -1.39 1.74 0.99
CA LEU A 270 -1.79 1.93 -0.39
C LEU A 270 -1.53 3.38 -0.85
N SER A 271 -1.81 4.36 0.01
CA SER A 271 -1.60 5.80 -0.26
C SER A 271 -0.59 6.46 0.67
N LEU A 272 -0.36 5.93 1.88
CA LEU A 272 0.74 6.35 2.74
C LEU A 272 2.03 5.75 2.19
N ASP A 273 3.05 6.58 2.02
CA ASP A 273 4.36 6.14 1.53
C ASP A 273 5.28 5.81 2.72
N PRO A 274 5.43 4.51 3.08
CA PRO A 274 6.19 4.13 4.28
C PRO A 274 7.68 4.48 4.19
N ARG A 275 8.21 4.78 2.99
CA ARG A 275 9.61 5.25 2.79
C ARG A 275 9.88 6.57 3.47
N TRP A 276 8.84 7.37 3.71
CA TRP A 276 8.95 8.71 4.29
C TRP A 276 8.33 8.81 5.68
N MET A 277 8.20 7.68 6.37
CA MET A 277 7.53 7.61 7.68
C MET A 277 8.45 6.96 8.71
N GLU A 278 8.72 7.70 9.79
CA GLU A 278 9.40 7.25 10.99
C GLU A 278 8.78 7.93 12.21
N ASP A 279 8.58 7.17 13.29
CA ASP A 279 8.23 7.71 14.61
C ASP A 279 9.24 7.26 15.68
N GLU A 280 8.94 7.47 16.96
CA GLU A 280 9.81 7.07 18.07
C GLU A 280 10.01 5.56 18.22
N HIS A 281 9.22 4.72 17.53
CA HIS A 281 9.26 3.27 17.65
C HIS A 281 9.81 2.59 16.41
N THR A 282 9.53 3.10 15.20
CA THR A 282 9.86 2.40 13.97
C THR A 282 10.12 3.30 12.76
N ASN A 283 10.93 2.78 11.84
CA ASN A 283 10.91 3.16 10.44
C ASN A 283 9.89 2.26 9.71
N TYR A 284 8.84 2.85 9.15
CA TYR A 284 7.70 2.08 8.62
C TYR A 284 8.04 1.32 7.31
N TRP A 285 9.01 1.81 6.53
CA TRP A 285 9.53 1.05 5.38
C TRP A 285 10.20 -0.24 5.82
N THR A 286 11.16 -0.13 6.75
CA THR A 286 11.87 -1.29 7.28
C THR A 286 10.91 -2.28 7.97
N LEU A 287 9.90 -1.78 8.69
CA LEU A 287 8.86 -2.62 9.29
C LEU A 287 8.15 -3.49 8.23
N ASN A 288 7.66 -2.86 7.15
CA ASN A 288 6.89 -3.56 6.13
C ASN A 288 7.76 -4.50 5.27
N VAL A 289 9.00 -4.11 4.96
CA VAL A 289 9.98 -5.00 4.30
C VAL A 289 10.27 -6.21 5.17
N ASN A 290 10.55 -6.02 6.46
CA ASN A 290 10.86 -7.12 7.37
C ASN A 290 9.66 -8.04 7.58
N GLN A 291 8.44 -7.51 7.74
CA GLN A 291 7.23 -8.33 7.83
C GLN A 291 7.04 -9.19 6.57
N THR A 292 7.25 -8.62 5.39
CA THR A 292 7.20 -9.36 4.11
C THR A 292 8.25 -10.47 4.06
N MET A 293 9.48 -10.17 4.49
CA MET A 293 10.57 -11.15 4.50
C MET A 293 10.34 -12.27 5.53
N ILE A 294 9.75 -11.97 6.69
CA ILE A 294 9.36 -12.97 7.70
C ILE A 294 8.30 -13.92 7.15
N ASN A 295 7.26 -13.38 6.49
CA ASN A 295 6.21 -14.19 5.87
C ASN A 295 6.80 -15.15 4.82
N ARG A 296 7.64 -14.63 3.91
CA ARG A 296 8.35 -15.43 2.92
C ARG A 296 9.28 -16.48 3.55
N ALA A 297 10.08 -16.08 4.54
CA ALA A 297 11.04 -16.98 5.19
C ALA A 297 10.32 -18.10 5.96
N HIS A 298 9.21 -17.81 6.66
CA HIS A 298 8.40 -18.84 7.28
C HIS A 298 7.96 -19.90 6.27
N CYS A 299 7.43 -19.47 5.11
CA CYS A 299 6.99 -20.39 4.07
C CYS A 299 8.11 -21.32 3.56
N ILE A 300 9.34 -20.82 3.47
CA ILE A 300 10.49 -21.55 2.91
C ILE A 300 11.16 -22.44 3.97
N GLU A 301 11.19 -21.99 5.22
CA GLU A 301 12.09 -22.54 6.23
C GLU A 301 11.41 -23.32 7.35
N ARG A 302 10.16 -22.98 7.67
CA ARG A 302 9.47 -23.48 8.86
C ARG A 302 8.19 -24.23 8.53
N ALA A 303 7.49 -23.85 7.48
CA ALA A 303 6.26 -24.51 7.07
C ALA A 303 6.50 -26.01 6.77
N PRO A 304 5.53 -26.89 7.08
CA PRO A 304 5.60 -28.29 6.70
C PRO A 304 5.86 -28.48 5.20
N ASN A 305 6.81 -29.35 4.83
CA ASN A 305 7.11 -29.66 3.43
C ASN A 305 5.88 -30.11 2.63
N SER A 306 4.88 -30.71 3.28
CA SER A 306 3.63 -31.15 2.67
C SER A 306 2.76 -30.02 2.12
N TYR A 307 3.00 -28.76 2.51
CA TYR A 307 2.28 -27.60 1.98
C TYR A 307 2.79 -27.16 0.59
N GLY A 308 3.97 -27.64 0.17
CA GLY A 308 4.49 -27.38 -1.17
C GLY A 308 4.96 -25.93 -1.39
N TYR A 309 5.23 -25.19 -0.32
CA TYR A 309 5.80 -23.85 -0.38
C TYR A 309 7.23 -23.87 -0.93
N SER A 310 7.65 -22.76 -1.52
CA SER A 310 9.00 -22.59 -2.10
C SER A 310 9.36 -21.13 -2.24
N GLU A 311 10.57 -20.83 -2.72
CA GLU A 311 10.99 -19.47 -3.08
C GLU A 311 10.04 -18.76 -4.06
N ARG A 312 9.29 -19.53 -4.85
CA ARG A 312 8.31 -19.05 -5.84
C ARG A 312 6.86 -19.29 -5.41
N ASN A 313 6.63 -19.92 -4.26
CA ASN A 313 5.29 -20.27 -3.79
C ASN A 313 5.18 -19.92 -2.31
N TRP A 314 4.86 -18.67 -2.03
CA TRP A 314 4.80 -18.10 -0.68
C TRP A 314 3.75 -16.98 -0.65
N GLY A 315 3.32 -16.61 0.56
CA GLY A 315 2.38 -15.52 0.79
C GLY A 315 1.18 -15.98 1.62
N LEU A 316 1.23 -15.69 2.92
CA LEU A 316 0.15 -15.97 3.88
C LEU A 316 -0.55 -14.67 4.26
N THR A 317 -1.85 -14.60 4.05
CA THR A 317 -2.70 -13.49 4.50
C THR A 317 -4.14 -13.98 4.67
N ALA A 318 -5.00 -13.14 5.27
CA ALA A 318 -6.41 -13.45 5.39
C ALA A 318 -7.06 -13.59 4.01
N SER A 319 -7.82 -14.67 3.78
CA SER A 319 -8.49 -14.96 2.50
C SER A 319 -9.50 -16.11 2.68
N ASP A 320 -10.26 -16.43 1.62
CA ASP A 320 -10.96 -17.70 1.51
C ASP A 320 -9.98 -18.87 1.64
N ASP A 321 -10.46 -20.02 2.14
CA ASP A 321 -9.73 -21.29 2.17
C ASP A 321 -10.66 -22.50 1.98
N HIS A 322 -10.09 -23.71 2.05
CA HIS A 322 -10.83 -24.96 1.93
C HIS A 322 -11.84 -25.22 3.08
N LEU A 323 -11.81 -24.43 4.15
CA LEU A 323 -12.73 -24.50 5.29
C LEU A 323 -13.77 -23.37 5.31
N PHE A 324 -13.48 -22.24 4.64
CA PHE A 324 -14.35 -21.16 4.20
C PHE A 324 -13.50 -19.88 4.09
N TYR A 325 -12.95 -19.42 5.21
CA TYR A 325 -12.14 -18.21 5.32
C TYR A 325 -11.22 -18.33 6.55
N GLY A 326 -9.97 -17.90 6.41
CA GLY A 326 -8.96 -17.96 7.47
C GLY A 326 -8.05 -16.74 7.47
N ALA A 327 -7.61 -16.30 8.65
CA ALA A 327 -6.66 -15.19 8.80
C ALA A 327 -5.21 -15.67 8.67
N HIS A 328 -4.85 -16.27 7.52
CA HIS A 328 -3.57 -16.98 7.38
C HIS A 328 -2.37 -16.08 7.65
N GLN A 329 -1.44 -16.62 8.44
CA GLN A 329 -0.25 -15.94 8.92
C GLN A 329 0.77 -16.99 9.37
N PRO A 330 2.04 -16.64 9.62
CA PRO A 330 3.05 -17.62 10.04
C PRO A 330 2.67 -18.45 11.29
N THR A 331 1.83 -17.91 12.18
CA THR A 331 1.34 -18.60 13.39
C THR A 331 0.04 -19.38 13.19
N GLU A 332 -0.65 -19.18 12.06
CA GLU A 332 -1.92 -19.84 11.70
C GLU A 332 -1.87 -20.24 10.22
N ASP A 333 -1.01 -21.22 9.93
CA ASP A 333 -0.71 -21.68 8.57
C ASP A 333 -1.29 -23.08 8.32
N ASN A 334 -2.29 -23.16 7.42
CA ASN A 334 -2.97 -24.40 7.04
C ASN A 334 -2.58 -24.91 5.64
N GLY A 335 -1.53 -24.34 5.01
CA GLY A 335 -1.12 -24.70 3.65
C GLY A 335 -1.76 -23.85 2.54
N THR A 336 -2.61 -22.87 2.89
CA THR A 336 -3.29 -22.00 1.92
C THR A 336 -2.38 -20.83 1.53
N ILE A 337 -2.19 -20.65 0.22
CA ILE A 337 -1.49 -19.51 -0.38
C ILE A 337 -2.51 -18.56 -1.00
N SER A 338 -2.36 -17.28 -0.71
CA SER A 338 -3.24 -16.22 -1.21
C SER A 338 -2.39 -15.25 -2.05
N PRO A 339 -2.59 -15.18 -3.38
CA PRO A 339 -1.73 -14.40 -4.28
C PRO A 339 -1.54 -12.93 -3.85
N THR A 340 -2.57 -12.30 -3.27
CA THR A 340 -2.47 -10.90 -2.82
C THR A 340 -1.35 -10.67 -1.81
N ALA A 341 -0.99 -11.66 -0.98
CA ALA A 341 0.09 -11.50 0.00
C ALA A 341 1.42 -11.15 -0.69
N ALA A 342 1.86 -12.00 -1.63
CA ALA A 342 3.12 -11.78 -2.35
C ALA A 342 3.01 -10.63 -3.35
N LEU A 343 1.89 -10.51 -4.08
CA LEU A 343 1.73 -9.54 -5.16
C LEU A 343 1.50 -8.11 -4.65
N SER A 344 0.85 -7.94 -3.49
CA SER A 344 0.71 -6.61 -2.89
C SER A 344 1.97 -6.16 -2.16
N SER A 345 2.97 -7.04 -2.01
CA SER A 345 4.30 -6.72 -1.51
C SER A 345 5.33 -6.34 -2.59
N PHE A 346 4.91 -6.16 -3.86
CA PHE A 346 5.81 -5.75 -4.95
C PHE A 346 6.72 -4.55 -4.62
N PRO A 347 6.26 -3.48 -3.96
CA PRO A 347 7.16 -2.38 -3.62
C PRO A 347 8.26 -2.76 -2.63
N TYR A 348 7.99 -3.72 -1.73
CA TYR A 348 8.91 -4.13 -0.68
C TYR A 348 9.93 -5.17 -1.16
N THR A 349 9.47 -6.13 -1.97
CA THR A 349 10.28 -7.26 -2.43
C THR A 349 10.08 -7.58 -3.92
N PRO A 350 10.36 -6.63 -4.85
CA PRO A 350 9.97 -6.75 -6.25
C PRO A 350 10.39 -8.07 -6.91
N TYR A 351 11.64 -8.48 -6.72
CA TYR A 351 12.15 -9.73 -7.29
C TYR A 351 11.39 -10.97 -6.77
N TYR A 352 11.16 -11.07 -5.45
CA TYR A 352 10.49 -12.24 -4.85
C TYR A 352 8.99 -12.26 -5.18
N SER A 353 8.34 -11.10 -5.21
CA SER A 353 6.95 -10.96 -5.62
C SER A 353 6.75 -11.32 -7.08
N TYR A 354 7.66 -10.86 -7.97
CA TYR A 354 7.65 -11.24 -9.38
C TYR A 354 7.88 -12.75 -9.55
N GLN A 355 8.82 -13.34 -8.80
CA GLN A 355 9.07 -14.78 -8.81
C GLN A 355 7.81 -15.58 -8.44
N ALA A 356 7.06 -15.14 -7.42
CA ALA A 356 5.78 -15.73 -7.03
C ALA A 356 4.70 -15.55 -8.10
N MET A 357 4.55 -14.33 -8.63
CA MET A 357 3.59 -14.02 -9.68
C MET A 357 3.78 -14.90 -10.92
N ILE A 358 5.02 -15.09 -11.37
CA ILE A 358 5.33 -15.95 -12.51
C ILE A 358 5.00 -17.42 -12.22
N TYR A 359 5.26 -17.90 -11.00
CA TYR A 359 4.88 -19.25 -10.62
C TYR A 359 3.35 -19.44 -10.59
N PHE A 360 2.61 -18.50 -10.00
CA PHE A 360 1.14 -18.54 -10.00
C PHE A 360 0.61 -18.50 -11.44
N TYR A 361 1.13 -17.61 -12.28
CA TYR A 361 0.68 -17.47 -13.66
C TYR A 361 1.02 -18.69 -14.53
N ARG A 362 2.28 -19.15 -14.53
CA ARG A 362 2.74 -20.20 -15.45
C ARG A 362 2.52 -21.62 -14.94
N THR A 363 2.61 -21.84 -13.63
CA THR A 363 2.52 -23.18 -13.04
C THR A 363 1.11 -23.49 -12.56
N GLN A 364 0.44 -22.56 -11.88
CA GLN A 364 -0.95 -22.76 -11.46
C GLN A 364 -1.92 -22.51 -12.61
N GLY A 365 -1.62 -21.52 -13.46
CA GLY A 365 -2.35 -21.26 -14.71
C GLY A 365 -3.82 -20.99 -14.45
N ASN A 366 -4.69 -21.50 -15.32
CA ASN A 366 -6.14 -21.25 -15.26
C ASN A 366 -6.83 -21.80 -14.00
N ARG A 367 -6.14 -22.60 -13.18
CA ARG A 367 -6.67 -23.04 -11.87
C ARG A 367 -6.66 -21.90 -10.85
N LEU A 368 -5.75 -20.94 -11.01
CA LEU A 368 -5.58 -19.81 -10.09
C LEU A 368 -5.74 -18.45 -10.79
N PHE A 369 -5.66 -18.36 -12.11
CA PHE A 369 -5.83 -17.12 -12.86
C PHE A 369 -7.06 -17.19 -13.78
N GLY A 370 -8.00 -16.27 -13.60
CA GLY A 370 -9.25 -16.23 -14.35
C GLY A 370 -9.57 -14.84 -14.90
N GLU A 371 -10.86 -14.61 -15.18
CA GLU A 371 -11.32 -13.41 -15.88
C GLU A 371 -11.15 -12.09 -15.09
N LEU A 372 -10.97 -12.15 -13.78
CA LEU A 372 -10.78 -10.97 -12.94
C LEU A 372 -9.41 -10.96 -12.25
N GLY A 373 -8.42 -11.64 -12.84
CA GLY A 373 -7.07 -11.78 -12.30
C GLY A 373 -6.89 -13.10 -11.57
N PHE A 374 -5.98 -13.14 -10.59
CA PHE A 374 -5.85 -14.31 -9.73
C PHE A 374 -7.09 -14.48 -8.85
N TYR A 375 -7.55 -15.72 -8.68
CA TYR A 375 -8.52 -16.08 -7.65
C TYR A 375 -7.89 -15.92 -6.26
N ASP A 376 -8.77 -15.87 -5.26
CA ASP A 376 -8.45 -15.45 -3.90
C ASP A 376 -7.32 -16.24 -3.24
N ALA A 377 -7.36 -17.56 -3.36
CA ALA A 377 -6.41 -18.46 -2.72
C ALA A 377 -6.42 -19.86 -3.33
N TYR A 378 -5.42 -20.66 -2.97
CA TYR A 378 -5.42 -22.10 -3.22
C TYR A 378 -4.65 -22.86 -2.14
N ASN A 379 -4.97 -24.14 -1.99
CA ASN A 379 -4.29 -25.07 -1.08
C ASN A 379 -3.93 -26.34 -1.86
N ALA A 380 -2.64 -26.50 -2.17
CA ALA A 380 -2.17 -27.62 -2.99
C ALA A 380 -2.34 -28.97 -2.29
N LYS A 381 -2.16 -29.02 -0.97
CA LYS A 381 -2.27 -30.24 -0.16
C LYS A 381 -3.70 -30.79 -0.16
N GLU A 382 -4.67 -29.89 -0.04
CA GLU A 382 -6.09 -30.25 -0.02
C GLU A 382 -6.72 -30.31 -1.43
N ASN A 383 -5.89 -30.11 -2.48
CA ASN A 383 -6.33 -30.01 -3.88
C ASN A 383 -7.51 -29.03 -4.07
N TRP A 384 -7.44 -27.89 -3.38
CA TRP A 384 -8.47 -26.87 -3.37
C TRP A 384 -7.99 -25.59 -4.04
N TYR A 385 -8.84 -24.98 -4.86
CA TYR A 385 -8.62 -23.69 -5.51
C TYR A 385 -9.89 -22.88 -5.35
N SER A 386 -9.75 -21.63 -4.90
CA SER A 386 -10.88 -20.71 -4.86
C SER A 386 -11.38 -20.45 -6.29
N ASN A 387 -12.70 -20.38 -6.44
CA ASN A 387 -13.35 -19.78 -7.60
C ASN A 387 -13.89 -18.38 -7.29
N GLN A 388 -13.47 -17.82 -6.16
CA GLN A 388 -13.87 -16.51 -5.67
C GLN A 388 -12.80 -15.46 -5.93
N TYR A 389 -13.26 -14.22 -5.96
CA TYR A 389 -12.45 -13.01 -5.94
C TYR A 389 -12.98 -12.13 -4.82
N LEU A 390 -12.11 -11.58 -3.96
CA LEU A 390 -12.48 -10.62 -2.93
C LEU A 390 -11.97 -9.22 -3.28
N ALA A 391 -12.81 -8.20 -3.11
CA ALA A 391 -12.40 -6.81 -3.39
C ALA A 391 -11.14 -6.39 -2.61
N ILE A 392 -11.08 -6.80 -1.35
CA ILE A 392 -10.00 -6.45 -0.42
C ILE A 392 -8.67 -7.11 -0.78
N ASP A 393 -8.70 -8.20 -1.55
CA ASP A 393 -7.50 -8.91 -2.00
C ASP A 393 -7.11 -8.51 -3.43
N GLN A 394 -8.06 -8.28 -4.32
CA GLN A 394 -7.79 -7.81 -5.69
C GLN A 394 -7.29 -6.36 -5.73
N GLY A 395 -7.80 -5.49 -4.87
CA GLY A 395 -7.51 -4.05 -4.89
C GLY A 395 -6.02 -3.76 -4.65
N PRO A 396 -5.43 -4.24 -3.54
CA PRO A 396 -4.02 -4.06 -3.24
C PRO A 396 -3.08 -4.57 -4.32
N ILE A 397 -3.42 -5.65 -5.04
CA ILE A 397 -2.60 -6.15 -6.16
C ILE A 397 -2.43 -5.06 -7.23
N VAL A 398 -3.53 -4.44 -7.66
CA VAL A 398 -3.47 -3.38 -8.68
C VAL A 398 -2.66 -2.19 -8.17
N ILE A 399 -2.95 -1.76 -6.96
CA ILE A 399 -2.44 -0.51 -6.38
C ILE A 399 -0.95 -0.62 -6.02
N MET A 400 -0.54 -1.69 -5.34
CA MET A 400 0.83 -1.84 -4.87
C MET A 400 1.78 -2.15 -6.02
N ILE A 401 1.35 -2.91 -7.03
CA ILE A 401 2.14 -3.02 -8.26
C ILE A 401 2.29 -1.64 -8.93
N GLU A 402 1.25 -0.80 -8.93
CA GLU A 402 1.37 0.55 -9.50
C GLU A 402 2.31 1.44 -8.67
N ASN A 403 2.28 1.32 -7.34
CA ASN A 403 3.21 2.03 -6.46
C ASN A 403 4.65 1.59 -6.72
N TYR A 404 4.90 0.30 -6.98
CA TYR A 404 6.21 -0.18 -7.42
C TYR A 404 6.61 0.43 -8.77
N ARG A 405 5.72 0.40 -9.77
CA ARG A 405 6.06 0.79 -11.15
C ARG A 405 6.23 2.30 -11.34
N SER A 406 5.45 3.12 -10.63
CA SER A 406 5.41 4.57 -10.88
C SER A 406 5.18 5.43 -9.63
N GLU A 407 4.94 4.80 -8.47
CA GLU A 407 4.63 5.46 -7.20
C GLU A 407 3.35 6.30 -7.28
N LEU A 408 2.44 6.01 -8.22
CA LEU A 408 1.29 6.87 -8.53
C LEU A 408 0.44 7.18 -7.31
N ILE A 409 -0.01 6.14 -6.59
CA ILE A 409 -0.97 6.31 -5.50
C ILE A 409 -0.30 6.94 -4.29
N TRP A 410 0.96 6.60 -4.00
CA TRP A 410 1.78 7.34 -3.02
C TRP A 410 1.96 8.82 -3.37
N LYS A 411 2.23 9.16 -4.64
CA LYS A 411 2.30 10.55 -5.10
C LYS A 411 0.98 11.28 -4.93
N MET A 412 -0.16 10.59 -5.11
CA MET A 412 -1.47 11.18 -4.86
C MET A 412 -1.74 11.34 -3.36
N GLY A 413 -1.41 10.36 -2.53
CA GLY A 413 -1.52 10.44 -1.07
C GLY A 413 -0.68 11.58 -0.49
N ALA A 414 0.53 11.80 -1.01
CA ALA A 414 1.39 12.91 -0.62
C ALA A 414 0.78 14.31 -0.91
N LYS A 415 -0.18 14.41 -1.84
CA LYS A 415 -0.91 15.65 -2.14
C LYS A 415 -2.09 15.90 -1.19
N VAL A 416 -2.52 14.91 -0.41
CA VAL A 416 -3.63 15.04 0.54
C VAL A 416 -3.12 15.72 1.81
N LYS A 417 -3.31 17.04 1.90
CA LYS A 417 -2.81 17.89 2.98
C LYS A 417 -3.29 17.44 4.36
N GLU A 418 -4.52 16.95 4.45
CA GLU A 418 -5.13 16.43 5.67
C GLU A 418 -4.31 15.28 6.26
N MET A 419 -3.88 14.32 5.43
CA MET A 419 -3.03 13.22 5.85
C MET A 419 -1.63 13.69 6.24
N GLN A 420 -1.04 14.61 5.48
CA GLN A 420 0.29 15.16 5.80
C GLN A 420 0.29 15.91 7.15
N ASN A 421 -0.76 16.67 7.43
CA ASN A 421 -0.94 17.34 8.71
C ASN A 421 -1.14 16.34 9.85
N ALA A 422 -1.87 15.26 9.62
CA ALA A 422 -2.07 14.20 10.62
C ALA A 422 -0.76 13.50 10.99
N LEU A 423 0.06 13.12 10.00
CA LEU A 423 1.39 12.53 10.23
C LEU A 423 2.23 13.41 11.17
N LEU A 424 2.26 14.73 10.94
CA LEU A 424 2.96 15.67 11.81
C LEU A 424 2.38 15.69 13.24
N LYS A 425 1.05 15.75 13.38
CA LYS A 425 0.38 15.69 14.70
C LYS A 425 0.69 14.37 15.44
N MET A 426 0.88 13.28 14.71
CA MET A 426 1.25 11.95 15.22
C MET A 426 2.72 11.83 15.63
N GLY A 427 3.54 12.84 15.34
CA GLY A 427 4.99 12.74 15.53
C GLY A 427 5.69 11.89 14.47
N ILE A 428 4.99 11.52 13.40
CA ILE A 428 5.55 10.80 12.27
C ILE A 428 6.25 11.82 11.36
N LYS A 429 7.53 11.59 11.15
CA LYS A 429 8.42 12.47 10.39
C LYS A 429 9.05 11.70 9.23
N ARG A 430 9.69 12.46 8.34
CA ARG A 430 10.60 11.86 7.37
C ARG A 430 11.80 11.23 8.09
N PRO A 431 12.19 9.99 7.74
CA PRO A 431 13.37 9.36 8.33
C PRO A 431 14.64 10.16 8.07
N ASN A 432 15.58 10.12 9.01
CA ASN A 432 16.90 10.70 8.82
C ASN A 432 17.91 9.61 8.43
N TYR A 433 17.99 9.32 7.13
CA TYR A 433 18.90 8.30 6.63
C TYR A 433 20.36 8.80 6.56
N PRO A 434 21.35 7.97 6.95
CA PRO A 434 22.75 8.26 6.67
C PRO A 434 23.05 8.10 5.17
N THR A 435 24.15 8.66 4.67
CA THR A 435 24.66 8.30 3.34
C THR A 435 24.77 6.77 3.24
N GLY A 436 24.28 6.17 2.17
CA GLY A 436 24.32 4.72 1.97
C GLY A 436 23.08 4.15 1.29
N PHE A 437 23.00 2.83 1.21
CA PHE A 437 21.86 2.12 0.63
C PHE A 437 20.77 1.92 1.70
N TYR A 438 19.78 2.81 1.71
CA TYR A 438 18.90 3.03 2.86
C TYR A 438 17.58 2.24 2.82
N MET A 439 17.22 1.66 1.68
CA MET A 439 15.92 0.99 1.47
C MET A 439 15.98 -0.54 1.53
N TYR A 440 17.14 -1.14 1.76
CA TYR A 440 17.30 -2.57 1.55
C TYR A 440 17.52 -3.36 2.84
N THR A 441 16.76 -4.44 2.95
CA THR A 441 17.00 -5.54 3.88
C THR A 441 17.53 -6.73 3.07
N PRO A 442 18.77 -7.18 3.28
CA PRO A 442 19.29 -8.38 2.64
C PRO A 442 18.48 -9.62 3.04
N GLU A 443 18.39 -10.58 2.13
CA GLU A 443 17.86 -11.90 2.47
C GLU A 443 18.88 -12.64 3.35
N VAL A 444 18.43 -13.16 4.48
CA VAL A 444 19.28 -13.61 5.59
C VAL A 444 20.22 -14.74 5.19
N LYS A 445 19.78 -15.72 4.39
CA LYS A 445 20.63 -16.87 4.02
C LYS A 445 21.72 -16.51 3.02
N SER A 446 21.38 -15.72 2.01
CA SER A 446 22.33 -15.30 0.97
C SER A 446 23.18 -14.10 1.40
N GLY A 447 22.71 -13.30 2.35
CA GLY A 447 23.30 -12.01 2.69
C GLY A 447 23.18 -10.96 1.57
N MET A 448 22.35 -11.22 0.56
CA MET A 448 22.23 -10.38 -0.64
C MET A 448 20.88 -9.68 -0.73
N VAL A 449 20.89 -8.52 -1.38
CA VAL A 449 19.69 -7.88 -1.90
C VAL A 449 19.50 -8.33 -3.34
N HIS A 450 18.36 -8.95 -3.65
CA HIS A 450 18.06 -9.35 -5.02
C HIS A 450 17.32 -8.24 -5.76
N LEU A 451 17.94 -7.74 -6.82
CA LEU A 451 17.37 -6.71 -7.68
C LEU A 451 16.93 -7.35 -9.00
N MET A 452 15.75 -6.96 -9.46
CA MET A 452 15.29 -7.24 -10.81
C MET A 452 15.35 -5.98 -11.66
N LYS A 453 15.43 -6.13 -12.99
CA LYS A 453 15.20 -5.00 -13.89
C LYS A 453 13.79 -4.44 -13.67
N HIS A 454 13.70 -3.13 -13.52
CA HIS A 454 12.41 -2.47 -13.34
C HIS A 454 11.53 -2.70 -14.56
N ALA A 455 10.29 -3.11 -14.34
CA ALA A 455 9.40 -3.58 -15.40
C ALA A 455 9.24 -2.55 -16.53
N ASP A 456 9.03 -1.29 -16.19
CA ASP A 456 8.78 -0.24 -17.20
C ASP A 456 10.07 0.40 -17.74
N GLU A 457 11.20 0.27 -17.01
CA GLU A 457 12.46 0.92 -17.40
C GLU A 457 13.45 -0.06 -18.09
N GLY A 458 13.31 -1.38 -17.90
CA GLY A 458 14.21 -2.39 -18.46
C GLY A 458 15.64 -2.35 -17.88
N ARG A 459 15.86 -1.60 -16.80
CA ARG A 459 17.15 -1.38 -16.14
C ARG A 459 17.07 -1.69 -14.67
N TYR A 460 18.20 -2.02 -14.05
CA TYR A 460 18.26 -2.10 -12.59
C TYR A 460 18.23 -0.68 -12.01
N ILE A 461 17.58 -0.55 -10.85
CA ILE A 461 17.53 0.69 -10.10
C ILE A 461 18.13 0.41 -8.72
N ALA A 462 19.12 1.20 -8.33
CA ALA A 462 19.65 1.22 -6.97
C ALA A 462 19.36 2.57 -6.31
N ASP A 463 18.79 2.49 -5.12
CA ASP A 463 18.41 3.60 -4.27
C ASP A 463 19.47 3.82 -3.20
N PHE A 464 19.89 5.06 -3.06
CA PHE A 464 20.87 5.46 -2.06
C PHE A 464 20.53 6.84 -1.52
N TYR A 465 21.02 7.13 -0.33
CA TYR A 465 20.86 8.41 0.31
C TYR A 465 22.20 9.13 0.33
N VAL A 466 22.16 10.45 0.22
CA VAL A 466 23.35 11.31 0.30
C VAL A 466 23.13 12.34 1.39
N VAL A 467 24.12 12.49 2.27
CA VAL A 467 24.23 13.58 3.24
C VAL A 467 25.47 14.40 2.94
N GLY A 468 25.34 15.73 3.00
CA GLY A 468 26.44 16.66 2.72
C GLY A 468 26.66 16.95 1.23
N ALA A 469 27.75 17.65 0.91
CA ALA A 469 28.07 18.14 -0.43
C ALA A 469 29.28 17.44 -1.08
N GLU A 470 29.92 16.52 -0.37
CA GLU A 470 31.08 15.79 -0.88
C GLU A 470 30.71 14.93 -2.09
N PRO A 471 31.56 14.86 -3.13
CA PRO A 471 31.32 14.02 -4.30
C PRO A 471 31.13 12.54 -3.94
N VAL A 472 30.22 11.88 -4.66
CA VAL A 472 29.91 10.46 -4.52
C VAL A 472 30.39 9.71 -5.76
N SER A 473 31.09 8.59 -5.53
CA SER A 473 31.36 7.58 -6.55
C SER A 473 30.57 6.31 -6.26
N LEU A 474 29.99 5.72 -7.30
CA LEU A 474 29.27 4.44 -7.26
C LEU A 474 29.91 3.47 -8.25
N SER A 475 30.27 2.29 -7.77
CA SER A 475 30.83 1.22 -8.60
C SER A 475 30.13 -0.10 -8.36
N LEU A 476 30.01 -0.90 -9.40
CA LEU A 476 29.44 -2.23 -9.38
C LEU A 476 30.52 -3.24 -9.81
N THR A 477 30.90 -4.14 -8.90
CA THR A 477 31.96 -5.14 -9.15
C THR A 477 31.36 -6.54 -9.18
N HIS A 478 31.58 -7.28 -10.27
CA HIS A 478 31.12 -8.66 -10.40
C HIS A 478 31.94 -9.60 -9.51
N ASN A 479 31.31 -10.33 -8.59
CA ASN A 479 32.00 -11.07 -7.53
C ASN A 479 32.87 -12.23 -8.05
N LYS A 480 32.51 -12.84 -9.19
CA LYS A 480 33.33 -13.91 -9.82
C LYS A 480 34.45 -13.42 -10.73
N THR A 481 34.19 -12.43 -11.59
CA THR A 481 35.16 -11.99 -12.61
C THR A 481 36.03 -10.82 -12.14
N ASN A 482 35.67 -10.18 -11.01
CA ASN A 482 36.26 -8.94 -10.51
C ASN A 482 36.21 -7.76 -11.50
N GLN A 483 35.36 -7.84 -12.53
CA GLN A 483 35.13 -6.73 -13.44
C GLN A 483 34.31 -5.66 -12.74
N THR A 484 34.78 -4.41 -12.82
CA THR A 484 34.13 -3.26 -12.20
C THR A 484 33.58 -2.31 -13.24
N GLN A 485 32.30 -1.98 -13.11
CA GLN A 485 31.62 -0.92 -13.85
C GLN A 485 31.47 0.30 -12.95
N MET A 486 31.97 1.46 -13.40
CA MET A 486 31.71 2.72 -12.74
C MET A 486 30.31 3.22 -13.12
N LEU A 487 29.42 3.35 -12.14
CA LEU A 487 28.06 3.85 -12.34
C LEU A 487 28.01 5.38 -12.18
N ALA A 488 28.77 5.92 -11.24
CA ALA A 488 29.00 7.36 -11.09
C ALA A 488 30.43 7.60 -10.59
N ASP A 489 31.10 8.63 -11.11
CA ASP A 489 32.46 8.99 -10.70
C ASP A 489 32.50 10.43 -10.20
N LYS A 490 32.82 10.61 -8.90
CA LYS A 490 32.97 11.90 -8.21
C LYS A 490 31.86 12.90 -8.56
N LYS A 491 30.62 12.43 -8.59
CA LYS A 491 29.46 13.25 -8.91
C LYS A 491 28.91 13.89 -7.65
N VAL A 492 28.63 15.20 -7.71
CA VAL A 492 27.95 15.90 -6.62
C VAL A 492 26.44 15.66 -6.76
N TYR A 493 25.82 15.22 -5.68
CA TYR A 493 24.37 15.03 -5.57
C TYR A 493 23.78 15.99 -4.55
N SER A 494 22.51 16.35 -4.70
CA SER A 494 21.77 17.02 -3.64
C SER A 494 21.61 16.07 -2.45
N SER A 495 21.68 16.59 -1.22
CA SER A 495 21.34 15.81 -0.03
C SER A 495 19.91 15.26 -0.15
N GLY A 496 19.73 14.01 0.25
CA GLY A 496 18.45 13.31 0.15
C GLY A 496 18.56 11.97 -0.58
N ALA A 497 17.40 11.39 -0.87
CA ALA A 497 17.30 10.17 -1.63
C ALA A 497 17.65 10.38 -3.11
N GLN A 498 18.39 9.44 -3.65
CA GLN A 498 18.90 9.41 -5.01
C GLN A 498 18.68 8.02 -5.60
N GLN A 499 18.60 7.97 -6.92
CA GLN A 499 18.50 6.73 -7.69
C GLN A 499 19.53 6.71 -8.79
N ILE A 500 20.09 5.53 -9.03
CA ILE A 500 20.93 5.27 -10.20
C ILE A 500 20.34 4.13 -11.02
N ARG A 501 20.26 4.34 -12.33
CA ARG A 501 19.77 3.37 -13.32
C ARG A 501 20.95 2.80 -14.08
N PHE A 502 21.06 1.49 -14.15
CA PHE A 502 22.21 0.82 -14.75
C PHE A 502 21.84 -0.50 -15.43
N ASP A 503 22.73 -0.92 -16.33
CA ASP A 503 22.66 -2.19 -17.04
C ASP A 503 23.86 -3.04 -16.66
N ALA A 504 23.60 -4.31 -16.40
CA ALA A 504 24.59 -5.33 -16.09
C ALA A 504 23.98 -6.70 -16.41
N ASP A 505 24.83 -7.71 -16.57
CA ASP A 505 24.39 -9.09 -16.77
C ASP A 505 23.91 -9.71 -15.46
N TYR A 506 23.15 -10.80 -15.55
CA TYR A 506 22.77 -11.59 -14.38
C TYR A 506 24.00 -12.11 -13.63
N GLY A 507 23.98 -11.98 -12.31
CA GLY A 507 25.11 -12.40 -11.48
C GLY A 507 25.09 -11.81 -10.09
N ASP A 508 26.12 -12.11 -9.33
CA ASP A 508 26.31 -11.59 -7.98
C ASP A 508 27.40 -10.51 -8.01
N TYR A 509 27.09 -9.37 -7.41
CA TYR A 509 27.92 -8.18 -7.45
C TYR A 509 28.05 -7.56 -6.06
N THR A 510 29.05 -6.70 -5.95
CA THR A 510 29.20 -5.76 -4.84
C THR A 510 28.99 -4.36 -5.37
N LEU A 511 27.94 -3.69 -4.89
CA LEU A 511 27.70 -2.27 -5.13
C LEU A 511 28.40 -1.47 -4.05
N VAL A 512 29.22 -0.50 -4.44
CA VAL A 512 30.03 0.31 -3.53
C VAL A 512 29.70 1.78 -3.71
N LEU A 513 29.34 2.45 -2.61
CA LEU A 513 29.16 3.89 -2.53
C LEU A 513 30.34 4.48 -1.74
N ALA A 514 31.13 5.34 -2.38
CA ALA A 514 32.19 6.09 -1.74
C ALA A 514 31.83 7.58 -1.66
N GLN A 515 31.99 8.19 -0.48
CA GLN A 515 31.82 9.63 -0.25
C GLN A 515 32.85 10.11 0.78
N GLY A 516 33.75 11.01 0.37
CA GLY A 516 34.91 11.39 1.19
C GLY A 516 35.76 10.16 1.53
N ASN A 517 36.00 9.91 2.82
CA ASN A 517 36.76 8.76 3.31
C ASN A 517 35.88 7.53 3.66
N LYS A 518 34.56 7.61 3.42
CA LYS A 518 33.64 6.52 3.74
C LYS A 518 33.36 5.67 2.50
N GLU A 519 33.36 4.35 2.70
CA GLU A 519 32.98 3.36 1.70
C GLU A 519 31.89 2.45 2.29
N ILE A 520 30.77 2.31 1.58
CA ILE A 520 29.61 1.54 2.00
C ILE A 520 29.35 0.49 0.92
N LYS A 521 29.21 -0.77 1.33
CA LYS A 521 29.04 -1.91 0.43
C LYS A 521 27.66 -2.52 0.57
N LEU A 522 27.10 -2.96 -0.55
CA LEU A 522 25.89 -3.77 -0.61
C LEU A 522 26.14 -4.96 -1.53
N LEU A 523 25.94 -6.17 -1.02
CA LEU A 523 25.94 -7.37 -1.84
C LEU A 523 24.60 -7.46 -2.57
N VAL A 524 24.66 -7.52 -3.89
CA VAL A 524 23.46 -7.57 -4.73
C VAL A 524 23.50 -8.76 -5.67
N GLY A 525 22.39 -9.49 -5.74
CA GLY A 525 22.14 -10.45 -6.80
C GLY A 525 21.29 -9.81 -7.87
N LEU A 526 21.84 -9.61 -9.06
CA LEU A 526 21.09 -9.11 -10.22
C LEU A 526 20.40 -10.31 -10.88
N ARG A 527 19.06 -10.25 -10.99
CA ARG A 527 18.17 -11.39 -11.29
C ARG A 527 17.03 -11.07 -12.25
#